data_AF-A0A8J7E9B1-F1
#
_entry.id   AF-A0A8J7E9B1-F1
#
_cell.length_a   1.000
_cell.length_b   1.000
_cell.length_c   1.000
_cell.angle_alpha   90.00
_cell.angle_beta   90.00
_cell.angle_gamma   90.00
#
_symmetry.space_group_name_H-M   'P 1'
#
loop_
_entity.id
_entity.type
_entity.pdbx_description
1 polymer ?
#
loop_
_entity_poly.entity_id
_entity_poly.type
_entity_poly.pdbx_seq_one_letter_code
_entity_poly.pdbx_strand_id
1 'polypeptide(L)'
;MVDFNRSTDMPAAINTLERYVAHGILTLNNLFSSLTYQELPGALLERVCDVNIVTAADGTTRLIARVSLPLDPAYITSTTQKLWTFAQEFKEATIPAAYKVD
;
A
#
# COMPACT_ATOMS: atom_id res chain seq x y z
N MET A 1 5.45 -5.29 -13.41
CA MET A 1 4.39 -4.28 -13.28
C MET A 1 3.13 -4.87 -12.68
N VAL A 2 2.72 -4.41 -11.49
CA VAL A 2 1.31 -4.59 -11.09
C VAL A 2 0.55 -3.51 -11.83
N ASP A 3 0.00 -3.84 -12.99
CA ASP A 3 -0.87 -2.92 -13.72
C ASP A 3 -2.14 -2.68 -12.88
N PHE A 4 -2.24 -1.52 -12.21
CA PHE A 4 -3.46 -1.09 -11.56
C PHE A 4 -4.32 -0.32 -12.56
N ASN A 5 -5.38 -0.94 -13.04
CA ASN A 5 -6.37 -0.28 -13.88
C ASN A 5 -7.48 0.30 -13.02
N ARG A 6 -7.48 1.62 -12.85
CA ARG A 6 -8.48 2.35 -12.06
C ARG A 6 -9.93 1.99 -12.41
N SER A 7 -10.24 1.69 -13.66
CA SER A 7 -11.62 1.43 -14.10
C SER A 7 -12.09 0.00 -13.77
N THR A 8 -11.17 -0.95 -13.56
CA THR A 8 -11.52 -2.36 -13.38
C THR A 8 -11.05 -2.96 -12.06
N ASP A 9 -10.05 -2.34 -11.41
CA ASP A 9 -9.43 -2.85 -10.19
C ASP A 9 -9.84 -2.05 -8.95
N MET A 10 -10.59 -0.96 -9.13
CA MET A 10 -11.14 -0.13 -8.06
C MET A 10 -12.66 -0.36 -7.94
N PRO A 11 -13.13 -1.00 -6.84
CA PRO A 11 -14.56 -1.14 -6.56
C PRO A 11 -15.30 0.20 -6.57
N ALA A 12 -16.55 0.19 -7.04
CA ALA A 12 -17.37 1.40 -7.15
C ALA A 12 -17.77 1.97 -5.78
N ALA A 13 -17.82 1.12 -4.75
CA ALA A 13 -18.08 1.51 -3.36
C ALA A 13 -16.98 2.40 -2.75
N ILE A 14 -15.81 2.52 -3.39
CA ILE A 14 -14.73 3.42 -2.97
C ILE A 14 -15.09 4.86 -3.38
N ASN A 15 -15.77 5.55 -2.46
CA ASN A 15 -16.26 6.91 -2.63
C ASN A 15 -15.70 7.91 -1.61
N THR A 16 -14.80 7.46 -0.73
CA THR A 16 -14.07 8.34 0.20
C THR A 16 -12.57 8.04 0.16
N LEU A 17 -11.76 9.01 0.60
CA LEU A 17 -10.31 8.83 0.68
C LEU A 17 -9.94 7.71 1.65
N GLU A 18 -10.66 7.57 2.77
CA GLU A 18 -10.44 6.53 3.77
C GLU A 18 -10.70 5.14 3.18
N ARG A 19 -11.77 4.98 2.39
CA ARG A 19 -12.07 3.72 1.69
C ARG A 19 -10.99 3.40 0.66
N TYR A 20 -10.52 4.41 -0.06
CA TYR A 20 -9.44 4.25 -1.04
C TYR A 20 -8.13 3.79 -0.36
N VAL A 21 -7.75 4.44 0.73
CA VAL A 21 -6.55 4.09 1.51
C VAL A 21 -6.69 2.68 2.11
N ALA A 22 -7.83 2.36 2.73
CA ALA A 22 -8.07 1.04 3.31
C ALA A 22 -8.00 -0.06 2.25
N HIS A 23 -8.64 0.14 1.09
CA HIS A 23 -8.59 -0.80 -0.03
C HIS A 23 -7.16 -1.02 -0.53
N GLY A 24 -6.42 0.06 -0.79
CA GLY A 24 -5.03 -0.03 -1.28
C GLY A 24 -4.13 -0.78 -0.31
N ILE A 25 -4.20 -0.45 0.99
CA ILE A 25 -3.40 -1.09 2.03
C ILE A 25 -3.74 -2.57 2.18
N LEU A 26 -5.02 -2.93 2.24
CA LEU A 26 -5.45 -4.33 2.37
C LEU A 26 -5.08 -5.15 1.13
N THR A 27 -5.16 -4.55 -0.06
CA THR A 27 -4.72 -5.17 -1.32
C THR A 27 -3.20 -5.42 -1.30
N LEU A 28 -2.40 -4.42 -0.91
CA LEU A 28 -0.95 -4.55 -0.78
C LEU A 28 -0.56 -5.62 0.24
N ASN A 29 -1.18 -5.65 1.41
CA ASN A 29 -0.90 -6.66 2.44
C ASN A 29 -1.24 -8.07 1.95
N ASN A 30 -2.38 -8.24 1.28
CA ASN A 30 -2.74 -9.53 0.71
C ASN A 30 -1.71 -10.03 -0.32
N LEU A 31 -1.18 -9.13 -1.14
CA LEU A 31 -0.19 -9.46 -2.17
C LEU A 31 1.23 -9.67 -1.62
N PHE A 32 1.60 -8.91 -0.58
CA PHE A 32 3.00 -8.73 -0.18
C PHE A 32 3.26 -8.84 1.33
N SER A 33 2.36 -9.46 2.10
CA SER A 33 2.50 -9.63 3.57
C SER A 33 3.79 -10.32 4.03
N SER A 34 4.39 -11.17 3.19
CA SER A 34 5.65 -11.87 3.48
C SER A 34 6.88 -11.19 2.88
N LEU A 35 6.71 -10.11 2.10
CA LEU A 35 7.84 -9.41 1.49
C LEU A 35 8.50 -8.53 2.55
N THR A 36 9.81 -8.68 2.69
CA THR A 36 10.60 -7.94 3.67
C THR A 36 11.75 -7.20 3.02
N TYR A 37 12.18 -6.11 3.65
CA TYR A 37 13.37 -5.37 3.27
C TYR A 37 14.15 -4.93 4.51
N GLN A 38 15.41 -4.52 4.33
CA GLN A 38 16.22 -3.98 5.41
C GLN A 38 16.10 -2.45 5.40
N GLU A 39 15.47 -1.86 6.42
CA GLU A 39 15.28 -0.39 6.46
C GLU A 39 16.58 0.37 6.74
N LEU A 40 17.43 -0.23 7.57
CA LEU A 40 18.68 0.36 8.03
C LEU A 40 19.82 -0.65 7.85
N PRO A 41 21.00 -0.22 7.39
CA PRO A 41 22.15 -1.11 7.25
C PRO A 41 22.44 -1.87 8.55
N GLY A 42 22.44 -3.21 8.48
CA GLY A 42 22.70 -4.09 9.62
C GLY A 42 21.52 -4.32 10.58
N ALA A 43 20.35 -3.71 10.35
CA ALA A 43 19.15 -4.00 11.12
C ALA A 43 18.47 -5.30 10.67
N LEU A 44 17.48 -5.76 11.44
CA LEU A 44 16.61 -6.87 11.07
C LEU A 44 15.76 -6.53 9.84
N LEU A 45 15.28 -7.57 9.15
CA LEU A 45 14.36 -7.43 8.04
C LEU A 45 12.96 -7.07 8.56
N GLU A 46 12.33 -6.13 7.86
CA GLU A 46 11.02 -5.58 8.18
C GLU A 46 10.05 -5.84 7.03
N ARG A 47 8.78 -6.11 7.36
CA ARG A 47 7.73 -6.31 6.34
C ARG A 47 7.42 -5.00 5.61
N VAL A 48 7.35 -5.06 4.28
CA VAL A 48 7.05 -3.88 3.45
C VAL A 48 5.60 -3.41 3.61
N CYS A 49 4.70 -4.31 4.02
CA CYS A 49 3.33 -4.02 4.36
C CYS A 49 2.93 -4.88 5.56
N ASP A 50 2.42 -4.24 6.62
CA ASP A 50 1.83 -4.91 7.77
C ASP A 50 0.52 -4.22 8.13
N VAL A 51 -0.51 -5.01 8.45
CA VAL A 51 -1.86 -4.55 8.73
C VAL A 51 -2.38 -5.24 9.98
N ASN A 52 -2.94 -4.44 10.89
CA ASN A 52 -3.51 -4.89 12.14
C ASN A 52 -4.88 -4.23 12.37
N ILE A 53 -5.79 -4.97 13.00
CA ILE A 53 -7.05 -4.43 13.51
C ILE A 53 -6.91 -4.35 15.03
N VAL A 54 -7.06 -3.15 15.58
CA VAL A 54 -6.86 -2.92 17.01
C VAL A 54 -8.04 -2.18 17.62
N THR A 55 -8.24 -2.38 18.92
CA THR A 55 -9.13 -1.52 19.73
C THR A 55 -8.29 -0.37 20.28
N ALA A 56 -8.66 0.86 19.92
CA ALA A 56 -8.01 2.07 20.40
C ALA A 56 -8.44 2.42 21.84
N ALA A 57 -7.71 3.35 22.48
CA ALA A 57 -7.97 3.75 23.86
C ALA A 57 -9.36 4.39 24.08
N ASP A 58 -9.97 4.93 23.02
CA ASP A 58 -11.34 5.46 23.01
C ASP A 58 -12.42 4.36 22.85
N GLY A 59 -12.01 3.09 22.81
CA GLY A 59 -12.90 1.93 22.63
C GLY A 59 -13.29 1.66 21.17
N THR A 60 -12.81 2.46 20.20
CA THR A 60 -13.12 2.26 18.79
C THR A 60 -12.21 1.22 18.13
N THR A 61 -12.73 0.51 17.12
CA THR A 61 -11.92 -0.39 16.29
C THR A 61 -11.24 0.39 15.16
N ARG A 62 -9.93 0.20 14.99
CA ARG A 62 -9.11 0.88 13.98
C ARG A 62 -8.38 -0.11 13.10
N LEU A 63 -8.33 0.17 11.80
CA LEU A 63 -7.37 -0.41 10.87
C LEU A 63 -6.06 0.38 10.99
N ILE A 64 -4.98 -0.29 11.38
CA ILE A 64 -3.63 0.29 11.44
C ILE A 64 -2.77 -0.45 10.43
N ALA A 65 -1.95 0.30 9.70
CA ALA A 65 -0.99 -0.29 8.79
C ALA A 65 0.32 0.45 8.79
N ARG A 66 1.39 -0.30 8.51
CA ARG A 66 2.70 0.22 8.13
C ARG A 66 2.96 -0.20 6.70
N VAL A 67 3.30 0.75 5.84
CA VAL A 67 3.66 0.49 4.45
C VAL A 67 4.95 1.25 4.14
N SER A 68 5.94 0.54 3.59
CA SER A 68 7.16 1.12 3.07
C SER A 68 7.21 0.89 1.58
N LEU A 69 7.12 1.97 0.79
CA LEU A 69 7.13 1.90 -0.67
C LEU A 69 8.51 2.33 -1.19
N PRO A 70 9.11 1.60 -2.15
CA PRO A 70 10.30 2.09 -2.83
C PRO A 70 9.96 3.36 -3.60
N LEU A 71 10.89 4.31 -3.62
CA LEU A 71 10.77 5.56 -4.37
C LEU A 71 11.88 5.64 -5.42
N ASP A 72 11.55 6.11 -6.61
CA ASP A 72 12.53 6.51 -7.62
C ASP A 72 13.32 7.74 -7.11
N PRO A 73 14.66 7.66 -6.97
CA PRO A 73 15.50 8.76 -6.47
C PRO A 73 15.36 10.10 -7.21
N ALA A 74 14.80 10.11 -8.42
CA ALA A 74 14.42 11.34 -9.13
C ALA A 74 13.47 12.24 -8.30
N TYR A 75 12.79 11.71 -7.27
CA TYR A 75 11.98 12.48 -6.33
C TYR A 75 12.77 13.61 -5.64
N ILE A 76 14.09 13.47 -5.49
CA ILE A 76 14.95 14.44 -4.78
C ILE A 76 15.12 15.73 -5.59
N THR A 77 15.21 15.62 -6.91
CA THR A 77 15.58 16.73 -7.80
C THR A 77 14.43 17.23 -8.66
N SER A 78 13.35 16.46 -8.79
CA SER A 78 12.19 16.86 -9.58
C SER A 78 11.40 17.99 -8.92
N THR A 79 11.19 19.07 -9.66
CA THR A 79 10.41 20.25 -9.22
C THR A 79 9.01 20.31 -9.84
N THR A 80 8.71 19.43 -10.81
CA THR A 80 7.50 19.49 -11.63
C THR A 80 6.49 18.38 -11.32
N GLN A 81 6.95 17.28 -10.71
CA GLN A 81 6.11 16.13 -10.37
C GLN A 81 5.75 16.11 -8.88
N LYS A 82 4.66 15.41 -8.54
CA LYS A 82 4.23 15.25 -7.14
C LYS A 82 4.89 14.01 -6.55
N LEU A 83 5.24 14.03 -5.27
CA LEU A 83 6.01 12.95 -4.62
C LEU A 83 5.41 11.54 -4.85
N TRP A 84 4.08 11.41 -4.83
CA TRP A 84 3.41 10.11 -5.00
C TRP A 84 3.66 9.47 -6.38
N THR A 85 4.03 10.25 -7.40
CA THR A 85 4.32 9.71 -8.75
C THR A 85 5.65 8.97 -8.83
N PHE A 86 6.48 9.07 -7.79
CA PHE A 86 7.77 8.36 -7.70
C PHE A 86 7.67 7.01 -6.97
N ALA A 87 6.49 6.66 -6.43
CA ALA A 87 6.29 5.35 -5.82
C ALA A 87 6.47 4.25 -6.86
N GLN A 88 7.34 3.29 -6.55
CA GLN A 88 7.66 2.16 -7.40
C GLN A 88 6.94 0.89 -6.92
N GLU A 89 6.81 -0.08 -7.83
CA GLU A 89 6.28 -1.39 -7.51
C GLU A 89 7.24 -2.21 -6.64
N PHE A 90 6.67 -3.10 -5.81
CA PHE A 90 7.46 -4.08 -5.07
C PHE A 90 8.01 -5.19 -5.98
N LYS A 91 7.09 -5.80 -6.74
CA LYS A 91 7.33 -6.85 -7.73
C LYS A 91 6.05 -7.02 -8.56
N GLU A 92 6.15 -7.77 -9.65
CA GLU A 92 4.97 -8.14 -10.45
C GLU A 92 4.00 -9.03 -9.67
N ALA A 93 2.71 -8.72 -9.74
CA ALA A 93 1.61 -9.45 -9.13
C ALA A 93 0.26 -9.09 -9.78
N THR A 94 -0.73 -9.96 -9.66
CA THR A 94 -2.10 -9.70 -10.13
C THR A 94 -3.02 -9.45 -8.94
N ILE A 95 -3.78 -8.34 -8.96
CA ILE A 95 -4.77 -8.05 -7.93
C ILE A 95 -5.86 -9.15 -7.95
N PRO A 96 -6.14 -9.82 -6.83
CA PRO A 96 -7.16 -10.87 -6.79
C PRO A 96 -8.56 -10.32 -7.07
N ALA A 97 -9.41 -11.13 -7.71
CA ALA A 97 -10.77 -10.72 -8.08
C ALA A 97 -11.62 -10.24 -6.88
N ALA A 98 -11.39 -10.82 -5.69
CA ALA A 98 -12.08 -10.43 -4.45
C ALA A 98 -11.84 -8.96 -4.04
N TYR A 99 -10.78 -8.33 -4.53
CA TYR A 99 -10.48 -6.91 -4.28
C TYR A 99 -11.01 -5.99 -5.38
N LYS A 100 -11.60 -6.52 -6.46
CA LYS A 100 -12.06 -5.73 -7.62
C LYS A 100 -13.58 -5.49 -7.64
N VAL A 101 -14.33 -6.17 -6.78
CA VAL A 101 -15.79 -6.15 -6.71
C VAL A 101 -16.27 -5.50 -5.42
N ASP A 102 -17.52 -5.02 -5.41
CA ASP A 102 -18.19 -4.45 -4.24
C ASP A 102 -18.63 -5.51 -3.21
#